data_AF-A0A1V4E2S9-F1
#
_entry.id   AF-A0A1V4E2S9-F1
#
_cell.length_a   1.000
_cell.length_b   1.000
_cell.length_c   1.000
_cell.angle_alpha   90.00
_cell.angle_beta   90.00
_cell.angle_gamma   90.00
#
_symmetry.space_group_name_H-M   'P 1'
#
loop_
_entity.id
_entity.type
_entity.pdbx_description
1 polymer ?
#
loop_
_entity_poly.entity_id
_entity_poly.type
_entity_poly.pdbx_seq_one_letter_code
_entity_poly.pdbx_strand_id
1 'polypeptide(L)'
;MDKLRGLPPLTLAAPAAGSAAIHFGVMPDHFAASPGHGVLFAVAGCVQLAWAAALLLRPTQPVVLTGGFVNLALVVIWLVGRTAGLPLGPDAWTPVPGGAPEALAALLETLLAAAAPALVAYASVADDDGAGSRRPIGMLTGRIPSAGGVGAAVIACLVAAAVGVSFTSWGTTAFDEILVARPATASPGPLAGHHHHGAAQPPAAAAAQEPLTPGAGVVAADAATSAAQALAAAVRRETAGRLPTAADAERAGYRVWTDNDGVQQLANPALLQDGLVLNPAQPEVLVYHEGKTLLGAVFVMPPGARGPAIGSLTPWHSHTCPLCDPPGETDMLHVWLVDYPGGGFADISGPALQAAVAKLPPAS
;
A
#
# COMPACT_ATOMS: atom_id res chain seq x y z
N MET A 1 -11.27 44.08 11.05
CA MET A 1 -11.65 42.86 10.31
C MET A 1 -10.48 41.88 10.39
N ASP A 2 -10.39 41.20 11.53
CA ASP A 2 -9.21 40.49 12.05
C ASP A 2 -9.33 38.96 11.86
N LYS A 3 -9.85 38.52 10.71
CA LYS A 3 -10.25 37.10 10.49
C LYS A 3 -9.28 36.26 9.66
N LEU A 4 -8.14 36.81 9.19
CA LEU A 4 -7.28 36.10 8.22
C LEU A 4 -5.80 35.96 8.63
N ARG A 5 -5.41 36.39 9.83
CA ARG A 5 -3.98 36.39 10.24
C ARG A 5 -3.43 35.03 10.70
N GLY A 6 -4.27 33.99 10.84
CA GLY A 6 -3.83 32.66 11.30
C GLY A 6 -4.09 31.48 10.34
N LEU A 7 -4.87 31.69 9.27
CA LEU A 7 -5.27 30.64 8.33
C LEU A 7 -4.18 30.23 7.30
N PRO A 8 -3.31 31.11 6.78
CA PRO A 8 -2.42 30.72 5.67
C PRO A 8 -1.29 29.73 6.02
N PRO A 9 -0.66 29.74 7.21
CA PRO A 9 0.39 28.78 7.53
C PRO A 9 -0.18 27.38 7.79
N LEU A 10 -1.34 27.29 8.46
CA LEU A 10 -1.93 26.00 8.81
C LEU A 10 -2.44 25.25 7.57
N THR A 11 -2.95 25.97 6.57
CA THR A 11 -3.41 25.36 5.30
C THR A 11 -2.30 24.69 4.50
N LEU A 12 -1.04 25.08 4.72
CA LEU A 12 0.13 24.42 4.11
C LEU A 12 0.79 23.44 5.09
N ALA A 13 0.92 23.82 6.36
CA ALA A 13 1.62 23.01 7.36
C ALA A 13 0.92 21.69 7.66
N ALA A 14 -0.41 21.68 7.73
CA ALA A 14 -1.17 20.44 7.98
C ALA A 14 -1.01 19.40 6.85
N PRO A 15 -1.24 19.73 5.56
CA PRO A 15 -0.99 18.77 4.48
C PRO A 15 0.49 18.40 4.32
N ALA A 16 1.44 19.31 4.61
CA ALA A 16 2.87 18.97 4.62
C ALA A 16 3.21 17.94 5.71
N ALA A 17 2.66 18.11 6.92
CA ALA A 17 2.80 17.12 8.00
C ALA A 17 2.10 15.79 7.65
N GLY A 18 0.94 15.84 6.98
CA GLY A 18 0.25 14.65 6.47
C GLY A 18 1.08 13.88 5.44
N SER A 19 1.69 14.59 4.48
CA SER A 19 2.65 14.01 3.52
C SER A 19 3.84 13.39 4.26
N ALA A 20 4.42 14.06 5.26
CA ALA A 20 5.50 13.52 6.06
C ALA A 20 5.12 12.20 6.76
N ALA A 21 3.93 12.13 7.35
CA ALA A 21 3.42 10.93 8.01
C ALA A 21 3.28 9.76 7.02
N ILE A 22 2.79 10.02 5.81
CA ILE A 22 2.69 9.00 4.76
C ILE A 22 4.08 8.51 4.35
N HIS A 23 5.03 9.42 4.10
CA HIS A 23 6.41 9.05 3.77
C HIS A 23 7.05 8.15 4.82
N PHE A 24 6.89 8.49 6.11
CA PHE A 24 7.37 7.64 7.20
C PHE A 24 6.60 6.32 7.31
N GLY A 25 5.32 6.30 6.98
CA GLY A 25 4.48 5.10 6.99
C GLY A 25 4.91 4.06 5.96
N VAL A 26 5.23 4.49 4.73
CA VAL A 26 5.66 3.59 3.64
C VAL A 26 7.17 3.32 3.61
N MET A 27 7.96 4.13 4.35
CA MET A 27 9.41 4.02 4.40
C MET A 27 9.93 2.60 4.72
N PRO A 28 9.35 1.82 5.67
CA PRO A 28 9.82 0.46 5.96
C PRO A 28 9.73 -0.48 4.75
N ASP A 29 8.61 -0.46 4.03
CA ASP A 29 8.40 -1.28 2.84
C ASP A 29 9.41 -0.91 1.74
N HIS A 30 9.72 0.38 1.61
CA HIS A 30 10.75 0.83 0.68
C HIS A 30 12.17 0.47 1.10
N PHE A 31 12.47 0.37 2.41
CA PHE A 31 13.75 -0.16 2.89
C PHE A 31 13.90 -1.65 2.62
N ALA A 32 12.80 -2.42 2.74
CA ALA A 32 12.77 -3.84 2.43
C ALA A 32 13.12 -4.08 0.95
N ALA A 33 12.54 -3.26 0.05
CA ALA A 33 12.83 -3.34 -1.38
C ALA A 33 14.25 -2.87 -1.77
N SER A 34 14.74 -1.75 -1.21
CA SER A 34 16.12 -1.28 -1.44
C SER A 34 16.51 -0.15 -0.46
N PRO A 35 17.74 -0.16 0.08
CA PRO A 35 18.23 0.89 0.96
C PRO A 35 18.12 2.29 0.36
N GLY A 36 18.35 2.43 -0.95
CA GLY A 36 18.27 3.71 -1.65
C GLY A 36 16.86 4.29 -1.68
N HIS A 37 15.86 3.43 -1.87
CA HIS A 37 14.45 3.83 -1.83
C HIS A 37 14.03 4.22 -0.42
N GLY A 38 14.32 3.39 0.59
CA GLY A 38 14.01 3.72 1.98
C GLY A 38 14.62 5.06 2.46
N VAL A 39 15.89 5.32 2.10
CA VAL A 39 16.54 6.61 2.41
C VAL A 39 15.83 7.79 1.74
N LEU A 40 15.36 7.64 0.50
CA LEU A 40 14.62 8.70 -0.20
C LEU A 40 13.33 9.07 0.55
N PHE A 41 12.56 8.07 0.98
CA PHE A 41 11.32 8.30 1.76
C PHE A 41 11.61 8.89 3.15
N ALA A 42 12.66 8.43 3.82
CA ALA A 42 13.09 9.00 5.10
C ALA A 42 13.45 10.50 4.96
N VAL A 43 14.24 10.84 3.93
CA VAL A 43 14.64 12.22 3.64
C VAL A 43 13.42 13.07 3.26
N ALA A 44 12.53 12.56 2.40
CA ALA A 44 11.31 13.26 2.01
C ALA A 44 10.43 13.58 3.23
N GLY A 45 10.18 12.59 4.10
CA GLY A 45 9.41 12.77 5.34
C GLY A 45 10.04 13.80 6.26
N CYS A 46 11.37 13.76 6.46
CA CYS A 46 12.08 14.73 7.29
C CYS A 46 11.99 16.16 6.73
N VAL A 47 12.15 16.30 5.41
CA VAL A 47 12.07 17.60 4.74
C VAL A 47 10.65 18.18 4.83
N GLN A 48 9.62 17.36 4.61
CA GLN A 48 8.22 17.77 4.73
C GLN A 48 7.88 18.20 6.17
N LEU A 49 8.32 17.43 7.17
CA LEU A 49 8.08 17.77 8.58
C LEU A 49 8.83 19.03 9.01
N ALA A 50 10.10 19.18 8.61
CA ALA A 50 10.89 20.37 8.87
C ALA A 50 10.27 21.62 8.20
N TRP A 51 9.73 21.46 7.00
CA TRP A 51 9.04 22.55 6.30
C TRP A 51 7.72 22.92 6.98
N ALA A 52 6.92 21.94 7.40
CA ALA A 52 5.70 22.19 8.17
C ALA A 52 6.01 22.98 9.46
N ALA A 53 7.06 22.60 10.19
CA ALA A 53 7.52 23.34 11.36
C ALA A 53 8.00 24.76 10.99
N ALA A 54 8.76 24.92 9.91
CA ALA A 54 9.24 26.22 9.45
C ALA A 54 8.08 27.16 9.06
N LEU A 55 7.02 26.65 8.44
CA LEU A 55 5.81 27.40 8.13
C LEU A 55 5.11 27.91 9.39
N LEU A 56 5.02 27.09 10.44
CA LEU A 56 4.40 27.49 11.72
C LEU A 56 5.27 28.49 12.50
N LEU A 57 6.60 28.34 12.46
CA LEU A 57 7.53 29.18 13.22
C LEU A 57 7.84 30.50 12.52
N ARG A 58 7.99 30.48 11.19
CA ARG A 58 8.39 31.64 10.36
C ARG A 58 7.81 31.55 8.94
N PRO A 59 6.52 31.86 8.74
CA PRO A 59 5.84 31.83 7.44
C PRO A 59 6.28 33.01 6.54
N THR A 60 7.54 33.03 6.13
CA THR A 60 8.08 34.03 5.20
C THR A 60 7.89 33.56 3.76
N GLN A 61 7.79 34.50 2.81
CA GLN A 61 7.65 34.16 1.38
C GLN A 61 8.74 33.19 0.87
N PRO A 62 10.04 33.34 1.21
CA PRO A 62 11.05 32.37 0.82
C PRO A 62 10.79 30.95 1.37
N VAL A 63 10.33 30.83 2.62
CA VAL A 63 9.98 29.54 3.22
C VAL A 63 8.82 28.89 2.46
N VAL A 64 7.76 29.65 2.15
CA VAL A 64 6.60 29.17 1.40
C VAL A 64 7.01 28.69 0.00
N LEU A 65 7.74 29.51 -0.75
CA LEU A 65 8.14 29.18 -2.12
C LEU A 65 9.14 28.02 -2.18
N THR A 66 10.13 27.97 -1.27
CA THR A 66 11.12 26.89 -1.24
C THR A 66 10.46 25.54 -1.05
N GLY A 67 9.51 25.42 -0.12
CA GLY A 67 8.80 24.16 0.04
C GLY A 67 7.83 23.85 -1.10
N GLY A 68 7.23 24.86 -1.73
CA GLY A 68 6.49 24.65 -2.99
C GLY A 68 7.36 23.99 -4.08
N PHE A 69 8.60 24.46 -4.26
CA PHE A 69 9.56 23.85 -5.18
C PHE A 69 9.99 22.44 -4.77
N VAL A 70 10.20 22.19 -3.48
CA VAL A 70 10.52 20.85 -2.96
C VAL A 70 9.38 19.88 -3.24
N ASN A 71 8.13 20.29 -2.99
CA ASN A 71 6.96 19.46 -3.27
C ASN A 71 6.84 19.16 -4.77
N LEU A 72 7.09 20.15 -5.63
CA LEU A 72 7.14 19.92 -7.08
C LEU A 72 8.23 18.91 -7.46
N ALA A 73 9.42 19.00 -6.86
CA ALA A 73 10.49 18.04 -7.11
C ALA A 73 10.11 16.62 -6.69
N LEU A 74 9.45 16.44 -5.54
CA LEU A 74 8.95 15.14 -5.07
C LEU A 74 7.89 14.56 -6.02
N VAL A 75 6.95 15.38 -6.50
CA VAL A 75 5.97 14.97 -7.52
C VAL A 75 6.65 14.54 -8.82
N VAL A 76 7.67 15.26 -9.27
CA VAL A 76 8.44 14.90 -10.48
C VAL A 76 9.18 13.58 -10.27
N ILE A 77 9.83 13.39 -9.12
CA ILE A 77 10.51 12.13 -8.77
C ILE A 77 9.50 10.98 -8.77
N TRP A 78 8.34 11.18 -8.15
CA TRP A 78 7.25 10.21 -8.12
C TRP A 78 6.77 9.86 -9.54
N LEU A 79 6.51 10.86 -10.38
CA LEU A 79 6.04 10.68 -11.74
C LEU A 79 7.06 9.93 -12.60
N VAL A 80 8.36 10.25 -12.47
CA VAL A 80 9.45 9.52 -13.12
C VAL A 80 9.48 8.07 -12.64
N GLY A 81 9.37 7.83 -11.34
CA GLY A 81 9.29 6.48 -10.77
C GLY A 81 8.13 5.65 -11.34
N ARG A 82 6.99 6.27 -11.66
CA ARG A 82 5.81 5.60 -12.25
C ARG A 82 5.87 5.40 -13.75
N THR A 83 6.66 6.19 -14.48
CA THR A 83 6.64 6.19 -15.95
C THR A 83 7.91 5.63 -16.58
N ALA A 84 9.07 5.92 -16.00
CA ALA A 84 10.38 5.55 -16.50
C ALA A 84 11.20 4.74 -15.49
N GLY A 85 10.77 4.67 -14.23
CA GLY A 85 11.56 4.11 -13.14
C GLY A 85 12.61 5.06 -12.59
N LEU A 86 13.12 4.76 -11.40
CA LEU A 86 14.16 5.56 -10.74
C LEU A 86 15.56 5.11 -11.17
N PRO A 87 16.56 6.01 -11.16
CA PRO A 87 17.92 5.69 -11.61
C PRO A 87 18.72 4.85 -10.60
N LEU A 88 18.16 4.55 -9.43
CA LEU A 88 18.85 3.88 -8.33
C LEU A 88 18.13 2.58 -7.95
N GLY A 89 18.90 1.57 -7.57
CA GLY A 89 18.40 0.26 -7.13
C GLY A 89 18.65 -0.86 -8.15
N PRO A 90 18.33 -2.11 -7.77
CA PRO A 90 18.54 -3.29 -8.61
C PRO A 90 17.70 -3.25 -9.90
N ASP A 91 16.53 -2.62 -9.85
CA ASP A 91 15.61 -2.48 -10.99
C ASP A 91 15.63 -1.08 -11.61
N ALA A 92 16.81 -0.45 -11.72
CA ALA A 92 16.95 0.91 -12.24
C ALA A 92 16.27 1.06 -13.62
N TRP A 93 15.59 2.18 -13.81
CA TRP A 93 14.82 2.50 -15.03
C TRP A 93 13.67 1.54 -15.36
N THR A 94 13.17 0.81 -14.36
CA THR A 94 11.93 0.07 -14.48
C THR A 94 10.81 0.78 -13.70
N PRO A 95 9.63 1.00 -14.30
CA PRO A 95 8.50 1.61 -13.60
C PRO A 95 8.10 0.80 -12.36
N VAL A 96 7.93 1.49 -11.23
CA VAL A 96 7.53 0.86 -9.97
C VAL A 96 5.99 0.88 -9.87
N PRO A 97 5.35 -0.27 -9.55
CA PRO A 97 3.91 -0.32 -9.29
C PRO A 97 3.53 0.67 -8.18
N GLY A 98 2.32 1.23 -8.28
CA GLY A 98 1.88 2.24 -7.34
C GLY A 98 0.95 1.72 -6.26
N GLY A 99 1.21 2.11 -5.00
CA GLY A 99 0.24 2.00 -3.91
C GLY A 99 -0.64 3.25 -3.76
N ALA A 100 -1.75 3.07 -3.05
CA ALA A 100 -2.67 4.14 -2.67
C ALA A 100 -2.03 5.20 -1.75
N PRO A 101 -1.19 4.83 -0.75
CA PRO A 101 -0.52 5.81 0.11
C PRO A 101 0.37 6.78 -0.69
N GLU A 102 1.17 6.29 -1.62
CA GLU A 102 2.09 7.13 -2.40
C GLU A 102 1.33 8.00 -3.40
N ALA A 103 0.19 7.55 -3.92
CA ALA A 103 -0.71 8.38 -4.72
C ALA A 103 -1.32 9.52 -3.89
N LEU A 104 -1.68 9.24 -2.62
CA LEU A 104 -2.18 10.25 -1.69
C LEU A 104 -1.09 11.26 -1.31
N ALA A 105 0.14 10.80 -1.04
CA ALA A 105 1.28 11.70 -0.81
C ALA A 105 1.53 12.60 -2.02
N ALA A 106 1.57 12.04 -3.24
CA ALA A 106 1.76 12.81 -4.47
C ALA A 106 0.62 13.82 -4.71
N LEU A 107 -0.62 13.49 -4.34
CA LEU A 107 -1.74 14.42 -4.39
C LEU A 107 -1.53 15.60 -3.43
N LEU A 108 -1.18 15.33 -2.17
CA LEU A 108 -0.90 16.38 -1.19
C LEU A 108 0.25 17.28 -1.65
N GLU A 109 1.32 16.69 -2.17
CA GLU A 109 2.48 17.44 -2.68
C GLU A 109 2.12 18.28 -3.90
N THR A 110 1.27 17.77 -4.80
CA THR A 110 0.78 18.53 -5.95
C THR A 110 -0.04 19.74 -5.50
N LEU A 111 -0.92 19.56 -4.51
CA LEU A 111 -1.71 20.64 -3.92
C LEU A 111 -0.81 21.67 -3.24
N LEU A 112 0.21 21.24 -2.50
CA LEU A 112 1.19 22.12 -1.85
C LEU A 112 2.03 22.92 -2.86
N ALA A 113 2.50 22.26 -3.93
CA ALA A 113 3.27 22.87 -5.01
C ALA A 113 2.48 23.97 -5.74
N ALA A 114 1.16 23.79 -5.90
CA ALA A 114 0.28 24.79 -6.51
C ALA A 114 -0.16 25.88 -5.53
N ALA A 115 -0.49 25.53 -4.28
CA ALA A 115 -1.00 26.46 -3.29
C ALA A 115 0.05 27.48 -2.82
N ALA A 116 1.33 27.06 -2.71
CA ALA A 116 2.41 27.94 -2.28
C ALA A 116 2.57 29.21 -3.15
N PRO A 117 2.76 29.13 -4.49
CA PRO A 117 2.83 30.32 -5.33
C PRO A 117 1.50 31.06 -5.42
N ALA A 118 0.35 30.36 -5.40
CA ALA A 118 -0.96 31.01 -5.43
C ALA A 118 -1.21 31.89 -4.19
N LEU A 119 -0.80 31.44 -3.01
CA LEU A 119 -0.88 32.23 -1.77
C LEU A 119 0.02 33.47 -1.82
N VAL A 120 1.23 33.35 -2.36
CA VAL A 120 2.14 34.49 -2.53
C VAL A 120 1.57 35.50 -3.53
N ALA A 121 1.04 35.03 -4.66
CA ALA A 121 0.40 35.89 -5.66
C ALA A 121 -0.85 36.60 -5.10
N TYR A 122 -1.71 35.87 -4.38
CA TYR A 122 -2.89 36.44 -3.74
C TYR A 122 -2.52 37.52 -2.71
N ALA A 123 -1.50 37.26 -1.88
CA ALA A 123 -1.01 38.24 -0.91
C ALA A 123 -0.44 39.50 -1.60
N SER A 124 0.25 39.36 -2.74
CA SER A 124 0.78 40.50 -3.47
C SER A 124 -0.29 41.39 -4.12
N VAL A 125 -1.40 40.81 -4.60
CA VAL A 125 -2.52 41.58 -5.17
C VAL A 125 -3.32 42.29 -4.08
N ALA A 126 -3.53 41.62 -2.93
CA ALA A 126 -4.24 42.21 -1.79
C ALA A 126 -3.50 43.41 -1.18
N ASP A 127 -2.17 43.45 -1.27
CA ASP A 127 -1.36 44.58 -0.83
C ASP A 127 -1.43 45.79 -1.79
N ASP A 128 -1.71 45.59 -3.09
CA ASP A 128 -1.77 46.65 -4.10
C ASP A 128 -3.11 47.45 -4.07
N ASP A 129 -4.22 46.83 -3.66
CA ASP A 129 -5.54 47.47 -3.56
C ASP A 129 -5.70 48.36 -2.30
N GLY A 130 -4.75 48.29 -1.36
CA GLY A 130 -4.72 49.07 -0.12
C GLY A 130 -3.70 50.20 -0.18
N ALA A 131 -4.14 51.42 -0.48
CA ALA A 131 -3.29 52.61 -0.54
C ALA A 131 -2.27 52.74 0.60
N GLY A 132 -0.98 52.85 0.23
CA GLY A 132 -0.02 53.72 0.90
C GLY A 132 0.55 53.27 2.25
N SER A 133 1.26 52.15 2.30
CA SER A 133 2.39 52.00 3.22
C SER A 133 3.38 50.96 2.68
N ARG A 134 4.27 51.41 1.79
CA ARG A 134 5.49 50.67 1.49
C ARG A 134 6.34 50.62 2.76
N ARG A 135 6.11 49.61 3.60
CA ARG A 135 7.23 49.03 4.33
C ARG A 135 7.78 47.95 3.42
N PRO A 136 8.94 48.17 2.77
CA PRO A 136 9.58 47.06 2.08
C PRO A 136 9.71 45.96 3.14
N ILE A 137 9.18 44.77 2.84
CA ILE A 137 9.58 43.57 3.55
C ILE A 137 11.09 43.55 3.39
N GLY A 138 11.76 44.03 4.44
CA GLY A 138 13.19 44.21 4.44
C GLY A 138 13.78 42.87 4.06
N MET A 139 14.50 42.87 2.95
CA MET A 139 15.66 42.05 2.75
C MET A 139 16.56 42.30 3.97
N LEU A 140 16.24 41.66 5.09
CA LEU A 140 16.96 41.82 6.33
C LEU A 140 18.21 40.96 6.20
N THR A 141 19.24 41.55 5.62
CA THR A 141 20.62 41.35 6.01
C THR A 141 20.68 41.50 7.54
N GLY A 142 20.48 40.40 8.27
CA GLY A 142 20.27 40.46 9.70
C GLY A 142 20.37 39.09 10.35
N ARG A 143 21.63 38.66 10.53
CA ARG A 143 22.09 37.62 11.47
C ARG A 143 21.37 36.26 11.36
N ILE A 144 22.09 35.30 10.78
CA ILE A 144 21.88 33.85 10.98
C ILE A 144 21.73 33.62 12.49
N PRO A 145 20.55 33.28 13.04
CA PRO A 145 20.47 32.74 14.38
C PRO A 145 21.09 31.35 14.32
N SER A 146 22.00 31.10 15.26
CA SER A 146 22.81 29.89 15.40
C SER A 146 22.00 28.60 15.26
N ALA A 147 22.70 27.56 14.78
CA ALA A 147 22.27 26.21 14.42
C ALA A 147 21.37 25.41 15.39
N GLY A 148 20.82 26.00 16.46
CA GLY A 148 20.02 25.32 17.47
C GLY A 148 18.62 24.89 17.01
N GLY A 149 17.93 25.68 16.18
CA GLY A 149 16.57 25.33 15.72
C GLY A 149 16.55 24.22 14.68
N VAL A 150 17.52 24.23 13.76
CA VAL A 150 17.75 23.14 12.79
C VAL A 150 18.27 21.90 13.52
N GLY A 151 19.14 22.08 14.51
CA GLY A 151 19.64 20.99 15.36
C GLY A 151 18.51 20.24 16.08
N ALA A 152 17.53 20.94 16.66
CA ALA A 152 16.39 20.31 17.33
C ALA A 152 15.48 19.54 16.35
N ALA A 153 15.25 20.07 15.14
CA ALA A 153 14.49 19.37 14.10
C ALA A 153 15.24 18.14 13.56
N VAL A 154 16.56 18.23 13.37
CA VAL A 154 17.41 17.10 12.97
C VAL A 154 17.49 16.05 14.07
N ILE A 155 17.62 16.44 15.34
CA ILE A 155 17.58 15.51 16.48
C ILE A 155 16.20 14.87 16.60
N ALA A 156 15.11 15.61 16.42
CA ALA A 156 13.77 15.04 16.39
C ALA A 156 13.57 14.09 15.19
N CYS A 157 14.17 14.37 14.03
CA CYS A 157 14.15 13.48 12.86
C CYS A 157 14.99 12.21 13.09
N LEU A 158 16.16 12.32 13.74
CA LEU A 158 17.00 11.18 14.12
C LEU A 158 16.36 10.34 15.23
N VAL A 159 15.66 10.97 16.18
CA VAL A 159 14.86 10.30 17.20
C VAL A 159 13.63 9.65 16.59
N ALA A 160 12.93 10.29 15.65
CA ALA A 160 11.80 9.70 14.93
C ALA A 160 12.23 8.52 14.04
N ALA A 161 13.40 8.60 13.40
CA ALA A 161 13.99 7.48 12.66
C ALA A 161 14.39 6.33 13.60
N ALA A 162 14.95 6.64 14.79
CA ALA A 162 15.30 5.63 15.80
C ALA A 162 14.07 5.04 16.52
N VAL A 163 13.00 5.82 16.69
CA VAL A 163 11.72 5.41 17.31
C VAL A 163 10.84 4.69 16.29
N GLY A 164 10.93 5.01 15.00
CA GLY A 164 10.32 4.25 13.91
C GLY A 164 10.83 2.81 13.79
N VAL A 165 12.09 2.56 14.20
CA VAL A 165 12.65 1.21 14.39
C VAL A 165 11.99 0.46 15.56
N SER A 166 11.24 1.15 16.44
CA SER A 166 10.59 0.60 17.64
C SER A 166 9.04 0.64 17.64
N PHE A 167 8.39 1.26 16.66
CA PHE A 167 6.93 1.50 16.62
C PHE A 167 6.18 0.65 15.57
N THR A 168 6.62 -0.58 15.35
CA THR A 168 6.02 -1.57 14.41
C THR A 168 4.61 -2.06 14.76
N SER A 169 3.85 -1.39 15.64
CA SER A 169 2.58 -1.95 16.13
C SER A 169 1.37 -1.01 16.21
N TRP A 170 1.49 0.32 16.10
CA TRP A 170 0.38 1.24 16.45
C TRP A 170 -0.08 2.23 15.36
N GLY A 171 0.62 2.34 14.23
CA GLY A 171 0.31 3.36 13.20
C GLY A 171 -0.75 2.98 12.17
N THR A 172 -1.06 1.69 12.00
CA THR A 172 -1.92 1.18 10.92
C THR A 172 -3.42 1.32 11.18
N THR A 173 -3.85 1.50 12.43
CA THR A 173 -5.29 1.53 12.79
C THR A 173 -5.97 2.88 12.55
N ALA A 174 -5.21 3.98 12.52
CA ALA A 174 -5.81 5.33 12.45
C ALA A 174 -6.13 5.82 11.03
N PHE A 175 -5.54 5.21 9.98
CA PHE A 175 -5.72 5.68 8.60
C PHE A 175 -6.90 5.04 7.87
N ASP A 176 -7.32 3.83 8.26
CA ASP A 176 -8.47 3.14 7.65
C ASP A 176 -9.82 3.79 8.01
N GLU A 177 -9.93 4.39 9.20
CA GLU A 177 -11.21 4.91 9.71
C GLU A 177 -11.63 6.24 9.05
N ILE A 178 -10.69 6.99 8.45
CA ILE A 178 -10.95 8.34 7.92
C ILE A 178 -11.45 8.31 6.47
N LEU A 179 -11.23 7.23 5.71
CA LEU A 179 -11.58 7.15 4.28
C LEU A 179 -12.90 6.39 3.98
N VAL A 180 -13.52 5.71 4.96
CA VAL A 180 -14.66 4.80 4.73
C VAL A 180 -16.03 5.39 5.13
N ALA A 181 -16.11 6.66 5.57
CA ALA A 181 -17.40 7.26 5.89
C ALA A 181 -18.24 7.57 4.63
N ARG A 182 -18.99 6.58 4.11
CA ARG A 182 -20.18 6.79 3.26
C ARG A 182 -21.43 6.25 3.94
N PRO A 183 -22.58 6.97 3.85
CA PRO A 183 -23.78 6.63 4.58
C PRO A 183 -24.51 5.43 3.96
N ALA A 184 -25.05 4.59 4.82
CA ALA A 184 -25.88 3.44 4.48
C ALA A 184 -27.20 3.87 3.84
N THR A 185 -27.54 3.33 2.67
CA THR A 185 -28.92 3.31 2.17
C THR A 185 -29.26 1.92 1.59
N ALA A 186 -30.01 1.19 2.41
CA ALA A 186 -31.11 0.26 2.12
C ALA A 186 -31.14 -0.57 0.82
N SER A 187 -31.22 -1.89 1.00
CA SER A 187 -31.68 -2.91 0.06
C SER A 187 -33.13 -2.69 -0.41
N PRO A 188 -33.50 -3.32 -1.54
CA PRO A 188 -34.54 -4.35 -1.46
C PRO A 188 -34.21 -5.61 -2.30
N GLY A 189 -34.64 -6.78 -1.83
CA GLY A 189 -34.70 -8.03 -2.61
C GLY A 189 -35.96 -8.14 -3.47
N PRO A 190 -36.43 -9.36 -3.82
CA PRO A 190 -35.86 -10.22 -4.88
C PRO A 190 -36.93 -10.67 -5.90
N LEU A 191 -36.55 -11.04 -7.13
CA LEU A 191 -37.44 -11.81 -8.04
C LEU A 191 -36.66 -12.79 -8.95
N ALA A 192 -37.15 -14.05 -8.94
CA ALA A 192 -37.14 -15.16 -9.92
C ALA A 192 -36.19 -15.09 -11.14
N GLY A 193 -35.42 -16.10 -11.55
CA GLY A 193 -35.55 -17.56 -11.44
C GLY A 193 -35.91 -18.16 -12.80
N HIS A 194 -35.00 -18.86 -13.51
CA HIS A 194 -35.28 -19.81 -14.61
C HIS A 194 -34.08 -20.78 -14.85
N HIS A 195 -34.37 -22.04 -15.18
CA HIS A 195 -33.43 -23.16 -15.41
C HIS A 195 -33.23 -23.45 -16.92
N HIS A 196 -32.11 -24.07 -17.33
CA HIS A 196 -32.00 -25.33 -18.11
C HIS A 196 -30.54 -25.69 -18.53
N HIS A 197 -30.37 -26.89 -19.10
CA HIS A 197 -29.28 -27.87 -18.95
C HIS A 197 -28.11 -27.86 -19.96
N GLY A 198 -27.05 -28.61 -19.64
CA GLY A 198 -26.44 -29.58 -20.58
C GLY A 198 -25.04 -29.28 -21.12
N ALA A 199 -24.14 -30.26 -21.04
CA ALA A 199 -22.68 -30.18 -21.18
C ALA A 199 -22.12 -30.32 -22.62
N ALA A 200 -20.95 -29.73 -22.87
CA ALA A 200 -19.91 -30.22 -23.81
C ALA A 200 -18.55 -29.53 -23.56
N GLN A 201 -17.46 -30.29 -23.53
CA GLN A 201 -16.05 -29.83 -23.50
C GLN A 201 -15.45 -29.85 -24.94
N PRO A 202 -14.21 -29.35 -25.20
CA PRO A 202 -13.91 -28.30 -26.18
C PRO A 202 -13.18 -28.81 -27.45
N PRO A 203 -12.74 -27.88 -28.32
CA PRO A 203 -11.39 -28.00 -28.87
C PRO A 203 -10.55 -26.71 -28.78
N ALA A 204 -9.24 -26.89 -28.93
CA ALA A 204 -8.19 -25.89 -28.76
C ALA A 204 -7.89 -25.04 -30.01
N ALA A 205 -7.32 -23.86 -29.74
CA ALA A 205 -6.39 -23.03 -30.55
C ALA A 205 -6.90 -22.33 -31.83
N ALA A 206 -6.91 -20.99 -31.81
CA ALA A 206 -6.18 -20.11 -32.74
C ALA A 206 -6.47 -18.62 -32.43
N ALA A 207 -5.43 -17.80 -32.44
CA ALA A 207 -5.48 -16.36 -32.22
C ALA A 207 -6.16 -15.60 -33.37
N ALA A 208 -6.93 -14.57 -33.02
CA ALA A 208 -7.15 -13.40 -33.86
C ALA A 208 -7.36 -12.17 -32.95
N GLN A 209 -6.47 -11.20 -33.06
CA GLN A 209 -6.64 -9.86 -32.48
C GLN A 209 -7.72 -9.14 -33.28
N GLU A 210 -8.80 -8.73 -32.62
CA GLU A 210 -9.81 -7.80 -33.14
C GLU A 210 -9.71 -6.46 -32.39
N PRO A 211 -10.04 -5.32 -33.02
CA PRO A 211 -9.76 -3.98 -32.50
C PRO A 211 -10.60 -3.67 -31.24
N LEU A 212 -9.93 -3.15 -30.20
CA LEU A 212 -10.52 -2.79 -28.91
C LEU A 212 -11.63 -1.74 -29.06
N THR A 213 -12.87 -2.19 -28.89
CA THR A 213 -14.05 -1.33 -28.66
C THR A 213 -14.21 -1.06 -27.15
N PRO A 214 -14.93 0.02 -26.77
CA PRO A 214 -15.11 0.45 -25.36
C PRO A 214 -15.78 -0.55 -24.40
N GLY A 215 -16.13 -1.76 -24.84
CA GLY A 215 -16.71 -2.83 -24.02
C GLY A 215 -15.68 -3.83 -23.42
N ALA A 216 -14.40 -3.73 -23.81
CA ALA A 216 -13.37 -4.68 -23.38
C ALA A 216 -13.08 -4.64 -21.87
N GLY A 217 -13.28 -3.50 -21.20
CA GLY A 217 -12.97 -3.33 -19.77
C GLY A 217 -13.91 -4.07 -18.82
N VAL A 218 -15.21 -4.18 -19.15
CA VAL A 218 -16.20 -4.88 -18.31
C VAL A 218 -16.07 -6.39 -18.48
N VAL A 219 -15.92 -6.87 -19.72
CA VAL A 219 -15.74 -8.30 -20.02
C VAL A 219 -14.42 -8.84 -19.42
N ALA A 220 -13.36 -8.01 -19.41
CA ALA A 220 -12.10 -8.37 -18.74
C ALA A 220 -12.23 -8.45 -17.21
N ALA A 221 -13.02 -7.56 -16.59
CA ALA A 221 -13.29 -7.59 -15.15
C ALA A 221 -14.11 -8.83 -14.75
N ASP A 222 -15.11 -9.20 -15.56
CA ASP A 222 -15.93 -10.40 -15.35
C ASP A 222 -15.12 -11.69 -15.54
N ALA A 223 -14.22 -11.71 -16.53
CA ALA A 223 -13.32 -12.84 -16.76
C ALA A 223 -12.30 -13.00 -15.62
N ALA A 224 -11.70 -11.91 -15.13
CA ALA A 224 -10.79 -11.94 -14.00
C ALA A 224 -11.47 -12.43 -12.71
N THR A 225 -12.69 -11.95 -12.46
CA THR A 225 -13.52 -12.41 -11.33
C THR A 225 -13.83 -13.90 -11.44
N SER A 226 -14.22 -14.37 -12.63
CA SER A 226 -14.53 -15.78 -12.89
C SER A 226 -13.30 -16.68 -12.70
N ALA A 227 -12.13 -16.25 -13.16
CA ALA A 227 -10.87 -16.97 -12.99
C ALA A 227 -10.45 -17.05 -11.51
N ALA A 228 -10.58 -15.96 -10.77
CA ALA A 228 -10.30 -15.91 -9.34
C ALA A 228 -11.22 -16.86 -8.57
N GLN A 229 -12.53 -16.83 -8.84
CA GLN A 229 -13.49 -17.76 -8.24
C GLN A 229 -13.18 -19.23 -8.61
N ALA A 230 -12.77 -19.50 -9.85
CA ALA A 230 -12.38 -20.84 -10.29
C ALA A 230 -11.13 -21.35 -9.55
N LEU A 231 -10.15 -20.49 -9.28
CA LEU A 231 -8.96 -20.84 -8.49
C LEU A 231 -9.34 -21.19 -7.05
N ALA A 232 -10.13 -20.35 -6.37
CA ALA A 232 -10.58 -20.64 -5.00
C ALA A 232 -11.40 -21.95 -4.94
N ALA A 233 -12.26 -22.19 -5.93
CA ALA A 233 -13.00 -23.44 -6.05
C ALA A 233 -12.09 -24.65 -6.29
N ALA A 234 -11.02 -24.49 -7.08
CA ALA A 234 -10.03 -25.53 -7.31
C ALA A 234 -9.25 -25.85 -6.03
N VAL A 235 -8.77 -24.85 -5.29
CA VAL A 235 -8.10 -25.06 -3.99
C VAL A 235 -9.01 -25.82 -3.03
N ARG A 236 -10.28 -25.43 -2.93
CA ARG A 236 -11.25 -26.14 -2.08
C ARG A 236 -11.43 -27.60 -2.49
N ARG A 237 -11.53 -27.87 -3.80
CA ARG A 237 -11.77 -29.22 -4.32
C ARG A 237 -10.54 -30.12 -4.18
N GLU A 238 -9.36 -29.63 -4.55
CA GLU A 238 -8.14 -30.44 -4.66
C GLU A 238 -7.38 -30.57 -3.32
N THR A 239 -7.50 -29.57 -2.43
CA THR A 239 -6.75 -29.52 -1.17
C THR A 239 -7.63 -29.85 0.04
N ALA A 240 -8.77 -29.18 0.24
CA ALA A 240 -9.53 -29.27 1.49
C ALA A 240 -10.03 -30.68 1.80
N GLY A 241 -10.38 -31.47 0.77
CA GLY A 241 -10.78 -32.87 0.94
C GLY A 241 -9.63 -33.83 1.27
N ARG A 242 -8.40 -33.49 0.86
CA ARG A 242 -7.21 -34.34 1.03
C ARG A 242 -6.46 -34.03 2.33
N LEU A 243 -6.44 -32.77 2.73
CA LEU A 243 -5.74 -32.26 3.91
C LEU A 243 -6.72 -31.50 4.82
N PRO A 244 -7.70 -32.18 5.45
CA PRO A 244 -8.71 -31.50 6.24
C PRO A 244 -8.16 -30.90 7.53
N THR A 245 -7.08 -31.45 8.09
CA THR A 245 -6.45 -30.95 9.33
C THR A 245 -4.96 -30.61 9.14
N ALA A 246 -4.42 -29.79 10.04
CA ALA A 246 -2.99 -29.50 10.08
C ALA A 246 -2.15 -30.78 10.25
N ALA A 247 -2.64 -31.75 11.04
CA ALA A 247 -1.97 -33.05 11.22
C ALA A 247 -1.97 -33.91 9.94
N ASP A 248 -2.95 -33.74 9.04
CA ASP A 248 -2.89 -34.35 7.69
C ASP A 248 -1.84 -33.66 6.83
N ALA A 249 -1.78 -32.32 6.88
CA ALA A 249 -0.77 -31.54 6.16
C ALA A 249 0.65 -31.88 6.62
N GLU A 250 0.89 -32.00 7.92
CA GLU A 250 2.20 -32.40 8.46
C GLU A 250 2.64 -33.79 7.97
N ARG A 251 1.71 -34.76 7.96
CA ARG A 251 1.97 -36.09 7.37
C ARG A 251 2.25 -36.03 5.87
N ALA A 252 1.73 -35.03 5.18
CA ALA A 252 2.01 -34.76 3.77
C ALA A 252 3.30 -33.96 3.53
N GLY A 253 4.10 -33.69 4.57
CA GLY A 253 5.41 -33.03 4.47
C GLY A 253 5.39 -31.52 4.70
N TYR A 254 4.24 -30.95 5.06
CA TYR A 254 4.18 -29.56 5.50
C TYR A 254 4.76 -29.41 6.91
N ARG A 255 5.27 -28.23 7.24
CA ARG A 255 5.87 -27.89 8.54
C ARG A 255 5.31 -26.57 9.01
N VAL A 256 5.01 -26.48 10.31
CA VAL A 256 4.60 -25.22 10.93
C VAL A 256 5.69 -24.17 10.69
N TRP A 257 5.29 -23.09 10.04
CA TRP A 257 6.11 -21.91 9.82
C TRP A 257 5.77 -20.86 10.87
N THR A 258 4.49 -20.54 11.06
CA THR A 258 4.03 -19.59 12.08
C THR A 258 2.82 -20.14 12.81
N ASP A 259 2.68 -19.81 14.09
CA ASP A 259 1.46 -20.02 14.86
C ASP A 259 1.17 -18.72 15.62
N ASN A 260 0.04 -18.10 15.29
CA ASN A 260 -0.41 -16.84 15.91
C ASN A 260 -1.83 -17.04 16.42
N ASP A 261 -2.00 -17.15 17.74
CA ASP A 261 -3.29 -17.29 18.42
C ASP A 261 -4.16 -18.42 17.82
N GLY A 262 -3.55 -19.59 17.59
CA GLY A 262 -4.25 -20.76 17.06
C GLY A 262 -4.40 -20.74 15.53
N VAL A 263 -3.95 -19.69 14.84
CA VAL A 263 -3.82 -19.71 13.37
C VAL A 263 -2.42 -20.15 12.97
N GLN A 264 -2.34 -21.36 12.41
CA GLN A 264 -1.11 -22.00 11.97
C GLN A 264 -0.94 -21.85 10.46
N GLN A 265 0.21 -21.35 10.03
CA GLN A 265 0.67 -21.43 8.65
C GLN A 265 1.66 -22.58 8.53
N LEU A 266 1.37 -23.54 7.67
CA LEU A 266 2.21 -24.69 7.43
C LEU A 266 2.73 -24.63 6.00
N ALA A 267 4.06 -24.64 5.81
CA ALA A 267 4.69 -24.63 4.50
C ALA A 267 5.32 -25.97 4.15
N ASN A 268 5.33 -26.33 2.87
CA ASN A 268 6.00 -27.53 2.38
C ASN A 268 7.32 -27.16 1.70
N PRO A 269 8.49 -27.45 2.32
CA PRO A 269 9.78 -27.08 1.75
C PRO A 269 10.06 -27.68 0.37
N ALA A 270 9.48 -28.85 0.07
CA ALA A 270 9.65 -29.48 -1.25
C ALA A 270 8.88 -28.72 -2.33
N LEU A 271 7.68 -28.22 -2.01
CA LEU A 271 6.85 -27.46 -2.95
C LEU A 271 7.40 -26.04 -3.15
N LEU A 272 7.97 -25.42 -2.12
CA LEU A 272 8.65 -24.12 -2.25
C LEU A 272 9.82 -24.13 -3.27
N GLN A 273 10.32 -25.31 -3.64
CA GLN A 273 11.49 -25.49 -4.49
C GLN A 273 11.21 -26.26 -5.79
N ASP A 274 9.96 -26.70 -6.02
CA ASP A 274 9.64 -27.53 -7.18
C ASP A 274 9.50 -26.73 -8.49
N GLY A 275 9.44 -25.39 -8.38
CA GLY A 275 9.31 -24.46 -9.50
C GLY A 275 7.91 -24.44 -10.13
N LEU A 276 6.95 -25.17 -9.57
CA LEU A 276 5.55 -25.12 -9.95
C LEU A 276 4.87 -23.98 -9.17
N VAL A 277 4.04 -23.22 -9.86
CA VAL A 277 3.37 -22.04 -9.30
C VAL A 277 1.88 -22.16 -9.59
N LEU A 278 1.03 -21.73 -8.65
CA LEU A 278 -0.43 -21.75 -8.78
C LEU A 278 -0.98 -23.17 -9.04
N ASN A 279 -0.42 -24.20 -8.41
CA ASN A 279 -0.96 -25.55 -8.48
C ASN A 279 -1.98 -25.78 -7.34
N PRO A 280 -3.30 -25.73 -7.58
CA PRO A 280 -4.31 -25.82 -6.52
C PRO A 280 -4.34 -27.18 -5.79
N ALA A 281 -3.71 -28.22 -6.35
CA ALA A 281 -3.57 -29.52 -5.72
C ALA A 281 -2.36 -29.60 -4.78
N GLN A 282 -1.39 -28.69 -4.92
CA GLN A 282 -0.15 -28.66 -4.15
C GLN A 282 0.22 -27.21 -3.78
N PRO A 283 -0.57 -26.51 -2.94
CA PRO A 283 -0.20 -25.17 -2.50
C PRO A 283 1.05 -25.22 -1.63
N GLU A 284 1.93 -24.21 -1.73
CA GLU A 284 3.18 -24.18 -0.98
C GLU A 284 2.95 -23.95 0.52
N VAL A 285 1.90 -23.20 0.88
CA VAL A 285 1.50 -22.93 2.27
C VAL A 285 0.01 -23.16 2.48
N LEU A 286 -0.35 -23.72 3.63
CA LEU A 286 -1.72 -23.92 4.10
C LEU A 286 -1.94 -23.17 5.40
N VAL A 287 -3.12 -22.58 5.57
CA VAL A 287 -3.48 -21.81 6.77
C VAL A 287 -4.63 -22.50 7.50
N TYR A 288 -4.40 -22.91 8.73
CA TYR A 288 -5.38 -23.59 9.58
C TYR A 288 -5.70 -22.78 10.83
N HIS A 289 -6.94 -22.85 11.30
CA HIS A 289 -7.34 -22.39 12.64
C HIS A 289 -7.54 -23.59 13.57
N GLU A 290 -6.92 -23.53 14.75
CA GLU A 290 -6.88 -24.57 15.79
C GLU A 290 -6.47 -25.95 15.24
N GLY A 291 -5.69 -25.96 14.15
CA GLY A 291 -5.30 -27.17 13.41
C GLY A 291 -6.45 -27.95 12.75
N LYS A 292 -7.69 -27.46 12.85
CA LYS A 292 -8.92 -28.19 12.48
C LYS A 292 -9.64 -27.61 11.29
N THR A 293 -9.55 -26.30 11.07
CA THR A 293 -10.29 -25.60 10.02
C THR A 293 -9.32 -25.00 9.01
N LEU A 294 -9.33 -25.50 7.77
CA LEU A 294 -8.58 -24.89 6.67
C LEU A 294 -9.19 -23.53 6.30
N LEU A 295 -8.47 -22.45 6.60
CA LEU A 295 -8.87 -21.08 6.30
C LEU A 295 -8.54 -20.68 4.86
N GLY A 296 -7.41 -21.16 4.35
CA GLY A 296 -6.88 -20.71 3.06
C GLY A 296 -5.59 -21.43 2.67
N ALA A 297 -5.10 -21.08 1.48
CA ALA A 297 -3.82 -21.50 0.96
C ALA A 297 -3.04 -20.28 0.47
N VAL A 298 -1.71 -20.37 0.46
CA VAL A 298 -0.84 -19.32 -0.09
C VAL A 298 0.03 -19.96 -1.17
N PHE A 299 0.03 -19.31 -2.33
CA PHE A 299 0.93 -19.66 -3.42
C PHE A 299 2.17 -18.80 -3.37
N VAL A 300 3.34 -19.42 -3.46
CA VAL A 300 4.62 -18.73 -3.28
C VAL A 300 5.41 -18.81 -4.58
N MET A 301 5.90 -17.67 -5.06
CA MET A 301 6.79 -17.66 -6.22
C MET A 301 8.16 -18.27 -5.87
N PRO A 302 8.86 -18.86 -6.86
CA PRO A 302 10.26 -19.21 -6.70
C PRO A 302 11.08 -17.99 -6.24
N PRO A 303 12.13 -18.18 -5.42
CA PRO A 303 12.92 -17.06 -4.89
C PRO A 303 13.40 -16.11 -5.99
N GLY A 304 13.13 -14.81 -5.82
CA GLY A 304 13.48 -13.76 -6.79
C GLY A 304 12.57 -13.68 -8.03
N ALA A 305 11.58 -14.57 -8.18
CA ALA A 305 10.55 -14.44 -9.22
C ALA A 305 9.39 -13.56 -8.73
N ARG A 306 8.84 -12.75 -9.64
CA ARG A 306 7.67 -11.91 -9.35
C ARG A 306 6.38 -12.58 -9.80
N GLY A 307 5.34 -12.39 -9.01
CA GLY A 307 4.00 -12.84 -9.33
C GLY A 307 3.48 -12.16 -10.61
N PRO A 308 2.68 -12.85 -11.43
CA PRO A 308 2.12 -12.25 -12.63
C PRO A 308 1.13 -11.13 -12.28
N ALA A 309 1.25 -9.98 -12.96
CA ALA A 309 0.36 -8.83 -12.78
C ALA A 309 -1.02 -9.06 -13.43
N ILE A 310 -1.81 -10.00 -12.89
CA ILE A 310 -3.12 -10.38 -13.42
C ILE A 310 -4.23 -9.58 -12.72
N GLY A 311 -4.45 -8.35 -13.17
CA GLY A 311 -5.52 -7.50 -12.66
C GLY A 311 -5.40 -7.13 -11.18
N SER A 312 -6.42 -6.46 -10.63
CA SER A 312 -6.42 -5.97 -9.24
C SER A 312 -7.07 -6.93 -8.24
N LEU A 313 -7.61 -8.07 -8.69
CA LEU A 313 -8.38 -9.00 -7.86
C LEU A 313 -7.53 -10.06 -7.16
N THR A 314 -6.36 -10.37 -7.70
CA THR A 314 -5.41 -11.34 -7.13
C THR A 314 -4.08 -10.64 -6.87
N PRO A 315 -4.00 -9.76 -5.85
CA PRO A 315 -2.80 -9.00 -5.58
C PRO A 315 -1.69 -9.93 -5.06
N TRP A 316 -0.67 -10.12 -5.90
CA TRP A 316 0.61 -10.64 -5.45
C TRP A 316 1.30 -9.57 -4.60
N HIS A 317 1.88 -9.98 -3.48
CA HIS A 317 2.61 -9.08 -2.60
C HIS A 317 3.80 -9.82 -1.98
N SER A 318 4.84 -9.08 -1.63
CA SER A 318 6.11 -9.65 -1.21
C SER A 318 6.13 -9.90 0.29
N HIS A 319 6.63 -11.08 0.67
CA HIS A 319 6.93 -11.43 2.07
C HIS A 319 8.31 -12.07 2.17
N THR A 320 8.89 -11.99 3.36
CA THR A 320 10.10 -12.75 3.68
C THR A 320 9.78 -14.23 3.81
N CYS A 321 10.49 -15.06 3.06
CA CYS A 321 10.40 -16.51 3.09
C CYS A 321 11.72 -17.10 3.63
N PRO A 322 11.83 -17.35 4.94
CA PRO A 322 13.02 -17.94 5.55
C PRO A 322 13.16 -19.43 5.26
N LEU A 323 12.09 -20.10 4.81
CA LEU A 323 12.10 -21.52 4.42
C LEU A 323 12.43 -21.73 2.93
N CYS A 324 12.50 -20.65 2.15
CA CYS A 324 12.94 -20.69 0.77
C CYS A 324 14.47 -20.89 0.68
N ASP A 325 14.96 -21.40 -0.45
CA ASP A 325 16.39 -21.56 -0.71
C ASP A 325 16.79 -20.89 -2.05
N PRO A 326 17.56 -19.79 -2.03
CA PRO A 326 18.04 -19.09 -0.83
C PRO A 326 16.89 -18.39 -0.09
N PRO A 327 17.00 -18.20 1.25
CA PRO A 327 16.02 -17.43 2.00
C PRO A 327 16.05 -15.97 1.56
N GLY A 328 14.87 -15.36 1.42
CA GLY A 328 14.76 -14.00 0.90
C GLY A 328 13.31 -13.55 0.70
N GLU A 329 13.13 -12.44 -0.01
CA GLU A 329 11.80 -11.97 -0.39
C GLU A 329 11.25 -12.76 -1.58
N THR A 330 9.96 -13.05 -1.53
CA THR A 330 9.23 -13.70 -2.61
C THR A 330 7.79 -13.19 -2.66
N ASP A 331 7.22 -13.14 -3.85
CA ASP A 331 5.82 -12.77 -4.05
C ASP A 331 4.90 -13.93 -3.67
N MET A 332 3.82 -13.59 -2.99
CA MET A 332 2.83 -14.52 -2.50
C MET A 332 1.43 -14.10 -2.94
N LEU A 333 0.60 -15.10 -3.22
CA LEU A 333 -0.84 -14.93 -3.45
C LEU A 333 -1.61 -15.72 -2.41
N HIS A 334 -2.38 -15.01 -1.59
CA HIS A 334 -3.29 -15.63 -0.63
C HIS A 334 -4.60 -16.01 -1.32
N VAL A 335 -5.15 -17.17 -0.96
CA VAL A 335 -6.47 -17.64 -1.42
C VAL A 335 -7.26 -18.10 -0.20
N TRP A 336 -8.20 -17.26 0.24
CA TRP A 336 -9.06 -17.52 1.39
C TRP A 336 -10.28 -18.35 1.00
N LEU A 337 -10.54 -19.40 1.77
CA LEU A 337 -11.70 -20.29 1.63
C LEU A 337 -12.83 -19.93 2.60
N VAL A 338 -12.66 -18.84 3.35
CA VAL A 338 -13.62 -18.29 4.30
C VAL A 338 -13.91 -16.84 3.92
N ASP A 339 -14.96 -16.27 4.51
CA ASP A 339 -15.27 -14.84 4.35
C ASP A 339 -14.20 -14.00 5.06
N TYR A 340 -13.18 -13.62 4.31
CA TYR A 340 -12.03 -12.86 4.79
C TYR A 340 -12.24 -11.35 4.54
N PRO A 341 -12.03 -10.47 5.54
CA PRO A 341 -12.08 -9.02 5.33
C PRO A 341 -11.05 -8.57 4.29
N GLY A 342 -11.47 -7.79 3.29
CA GLY A 342 -10.64 -7.42 2.14
C GLY A 342 -10.83 -8.33 0.92
N GLY A 343 -11.51 -9.47 1.06
CA GLY A 343 -11.88 -10.36 -0.03
C GLY A 343 -11.05 -11.65 -0.09
N GLY A 344 -11.39 -12.54 -1.03
CA GLY A 344 -10.84 -13.90 -1.13
C GLY A 344 -9.34 -13.97 -1.47
N PHE A 345 -8.71 -12.85 -1.81
CA PHE A 345 -7.29 -12.77 -2.18
C PHE A 345 -6.55 -11.65 -1.45
N ALA A 346 -7.16 -11.10 -0.40
CA ALA A 346 -6.49 -10.09 0.41
C ALA A 346 -5.24 -10.68 1.07
N ASP A 347 -4.27 -9.81 1.30
CA ASP A 347 -3.11 -10.09 2.14
C ASP A 347 -3.53 -10.45 3.57
N ILE A 348 -2.63 -11.14 4.27
CA ILE A 348 -2.90 -11.52 5.65
C ILE A 348 -2.62 -10.34 6.58
N SER A 349 -3.66 -9.90 7.31
CA SER A 349 -3.50 -8.94 8.42
C SER A 349 -4.03 -9.53 9.72
N GLY A 350 -3.38 -9.23 10.84
CA GLY A 350 -3.79 -9.70 12.17
C GLY A 350 -5.26 -9.38 12.50
N PRO A 351 -5.72 -8.12 12.35
CA PRO A 351 -7.11 -7.76 12.60
C PRO A 351 -8.11 -8.46 11.67
N ALA A 352 -7.82 -8.54 10.36
CA ALA A 352 -8.73 -9.21 9.41
C ALA A 352 -8.82 -10.72 9.68
N LEU A 353 -7.69 -11.34 10.03
CA LEU A 353 -7.63 -12.74 10.39
C LEU A 353 -8.43 -13.03 11.66
N GLN A 354 -8.28 -12.23 12.71
CA GLN A 354 -9.08 -12.35 13.93
C GLN A 354 -10.58 -12.16 13.65
N ALA A 355 -10.94 -11.19 12.81
CA ALA A 355 -12.33 -10.96 12.42
C ALA A 355 -12.91 -12.10 11.57
N ALA A 356 -12.10 -12.74 10.72
CA ALA A 356 -12.50 -13.93 9.96
C ALA A 356 -12.73 -15.13 10.90
N VAL A 357 -11.78 -15.36 11.80
CA VAL A 357 -11.84 -16.45 12.79
C VAL A 357 -13.03 -16.29 13.73
N ALA A 358 -13.33 -15.08 14.20
CA ALA A 358 -14.45 -14.82 15.11
C ALA A 358 -15.83 -15.15 14.51
N LYS A 359 -15.93 -15.25 13.18
CA LYS A 359 -17.17 -15.63 12.48
C LYS A 359 -17.28 -17.14 12.26
N LEU A 360 -16.22 -17.90 12.48
CA LEU A 360 -16.24 -19.34 12.31
C LEU A 360 -17.05 -19.99 13.44
N PRO A 361 -17.77 -21.08 13.14
CA PRO A 361 -18.34 -21.90 14.20
C PRO A 361 -17.21 -22.42 15.11
N PRO A 362 -17.49 -22.65 16.41
CA PRO A 362 -16.50 -23.18 17.34
C PRO A 362 -15.93 -24.49 16.79
N ALA A 363 -14.61 -24.64 16.82
CA ALA A 363 -13.93 -25.79 16.25
C ALA A 363 -14.31 -27.07 17.01
N SER A 364 -15.14 -27.93 16.39
CA SER A 364 -15.51 -29.25 16.90
C SER A 364 -14.29 -30.15 17.05
#